data_AF-A0AAV4GBA7-F1
#
_entry.id   AF-A0AAV4GBA7-F1
#
_cell.length_a   1.000
_cell.length_b   1.000
_cell.length_c   1.000
_cell.angle_alpha   90.00
_cell.angle_beta   90.00
_cell.angle_gamma   90.00
#
_symmetry.space_group_name_H-M   'P 1'
#
loop_
_entity.id
_entity.type
_entity.pdbx_description
1 polymer ?
#
loop_
_entity_poly.entity_id
_entity_poly.type
_entity_poly.pdbx_seq_one_letter_code
_entity_poly.pdbx_strand_id
1 'polypeptide(L)'
;MDEDNDMDGETLYCICRTADSERFMIGCDHCEEWYHGDCIGITAEDARHIKRYYCDACIGHEEIWWFQQAEANVSTEAVYKLL
;
A
#
# COMPACT_ATOMS: atom_id res chain seq x y z
N MET A 1 41.13 0.15 -19.71
CA MET A 1 39.94 1.00 -19.90
C MET A 1 38.87 0.27 -19.14
N ASP A 2 38.82 0.54 -17.83
CA ASP A 2 37.82 0.01 -16.93
C ASP A 2 36.62 0.95 -17.06
N GLU A 3 35.75 0.66 -18.03
CA GLU A 3 34.44 1.31 -18.13
C GLU A 3 33.48 0.40 -17.37
N ASP A 4 33.29 0.75 -16.11
CA ASP A 4 32.41 0.10 -15.15
C ASP A 4 31.02 -0.10 -15.77
N ASN A 5 30.78 -1.35 -16.16
CA ASN A 5 29.49 -1.98 -16.43
C ASN A 5 28.36 -1.29 -15.65
N ASP A 6 27.50 -0.57 -16.36
CA ASP A 6 26.24 0.03 -15.90
C ASP A 6 25.50 -0.98 -15.00
N MET A 7 25.75 -0.90 -13.69
CA MET A 7 24.96 -1.60 -12.67
C MET A 7 23.82 -0.69 -12.26
N ASP A 8 23.04 -0.22 -13.23
CA ASP A 8 21.68 0.24 -12.97
C ASP A 8 20.86 -1.02 -12.64
N GLY A 9 21.03 -1.51 -11.41
CA GLY A 9 20.09 -2.42 -10.81
C GLY A 9 18.77 -1.67 -10.69
N GLU A 10 17.97 -1.74 -11.75
CA GLU A 10 16.67 -1.08 -11.80
C GLU A 10 15.88 -1.46 -10.55
N THR A 11 15.58 -0.48 -9.69
CA THR A 11 14.84 -0.74 -8.47
C THR A 11 13.46 -1.26 -8.85
N LEU A 12 13.21 -2.54 -8.59
CA LEU A 12 11.95 -3.19 -8.92
C LEU A 12 10.92 -2.92 -7.83
N TYR A 13 9.75 -2.49 -8.25
CA TYR A 13 8.61 -2.23 -7.36
C TYR A 13 7.45 -3.17 -7.67
N CYS A 14 6.43 -3.09 -6.83
CA CYS A 14 5.16 -3.80 -6.94
C CYS A 14 5.30 -5.33 -6.92
N ILE A 15 4.16 -6.02 -6.86
CA ILE A 15 4.07 -7.47 -7.01
C ILE A 15 4.49 -7.95 -8.41
N CYS A 16 4.41 -7.07 -9.42
CA CYS A 16 4.83 -7.40 -10.78
C CYS A 16 6.35 -7.31 -11.00
N ARG A 17 7.11 -6.83 -9.99
CA ARG A 17 8.58 -6.72 -10.00
C ARG A 17 9.09 -6.03 -11.26
N THR A 18 8.63 -4.80 -11.47
CA THR A 18 9.00 -3.97 -12.63
C THR A 18 9.52 -2.62 -12.14
N ALA A 19 10.45 -2.02 -12.87
CA ALA A 19 10.98 -0.69 -12.61
C ALA A 19 10.11 0.45 -13.16
N ASP A 20 8.98 0.11 -13.76
CA ASP A 20 8.05 1.05 -14.35
C ASP A 20 7.46 1.96 -13.28
N SER A 21 7.76 3.25 -13.37
CA SER A 21 7.25 4.30 -12.50
C SER A 21 6.36 5.30 -13.24
N GLU A 22 5.97 5.02 -14.49
CA GLU A 22 5.12 5.92 -15.29
C GLU A 22 3.63 5.75 -14.95
N ARG A 23 3.24 4.54 -14.52
CA ARG A 23 1.88 4.25 -14.07
C ARG A 23 1.60 4.87 -12.69
N PHE A 24 0.32 5.04 -12.39
CA PHE A 24 -0.11 5.46 -11.05
C PHE A 24 0.33 4.42 -10.01
N MET A 25 1.01 4.89 -8.96
CA MET A 25 1.47 4.05 -7.86
C MET A 25 0.96 4.57 -6.51
N ILE A 26 0.73 3.64 -5.59
CA ILE A 26 0.40 3.91 -4.20
C ILE A 26 1.41 3.19 -3.29
N GLY A 27 1.85 3.87 -2.23
CA GLY A 27 2.83 3.37 -1.27
C GLY A 27 2.15 2.75 -0.05
N CYS A 28 2.66 1.62 0.43
CA CYS A 28 2.18 1.01 1.67
C CYS A 28 2.74 1.76 2.89
N ASP A 29 1.87 2.22 3.80
CA ASP A 29 2.26 2.94 5.02
C ASP A 29 3.02 2.09 6.06
N HIS A 30 3.12 0.76 5.86
CA HIS A 30 3.85 -0.14 6.78
C HIS A 30 5.21 -0.57 6.26
N CYS A 31 5.28 -1.12 5.04
CA CYS A 31 6.53 -1.61 4.45
C CYS A 31 7.20 -0.60 3.51
N GLU A 32 6.57 0.55 3.26
CA GLU A 32 7.07 1.62 2.39
C GLU A 32 7.32 1.18 0.92
N GLU A 33 6.79 0.01 0.53
CA GLU A 33 6.87 -0.50 -0.84
C GLU A 33 5.79 0.12 -1.73
N TRP A 34 6.14 0.35 -3.00
CA TRP A 34 5.27 0.97 -4.00
C TRP A 34 4.59 -0.05 -4.88
N TYR A 35 3.30 0.17 -5.16
CA TYR A 35 2.46 -0.74 -5.93
C TYR A 35 1.74 0.02 -7.04
N HIS A 36 1.70 -0.55 -8.24
CA HIS A 36 0.86 -0.02 -9.31
C HIS A 36 -0.60 -0.22 -8.97
N GLY A 37 -1.40 0.84 -9.11
CA GLY A 37 -2.83 0.78 -8.79
C GLY A 37 -3.56 -0.32 -9.58
N ASP A 38 -3.25 -0.49 -10.86
CA ASP A 38 -3.80 -1.55 -11.71
C ASP A 38 -3.40 -2.97 -11.26
N CYS A 39 -2.20 -3.15 -10.69
CA CYS A 39 -1.76 -4.46 -10.18
C CYS A 39 -2.52 -4.89 -8.91
N ILE A 40 -3.06 -3.94 -8.14
CA ILE A 40 -3.78 -4.18 -6.88
C ILE A 40 -5.27 -3.80 -6.95
N GLY A 41 -5.77 -3.44 -8.14
CA GLY A 41 -7.17 -3.08 -8.36
C GLY A 41 -7.60 -1.73 -7.74
N ILE A 42 -6.67 -0.81 -7.49
CA ILE A 42 -6.94 0.54 -6.98
C ILE A 42 -6.79 1.54 -8.12
N THR A 43 -7.85 2.28 -8.42
CA THR A 43 -7.75 3.37 -9.39
C THR A 43 -7.15 4.62 -8.75
N ALA A 44 -6.60 5.52 -9.57
CA ALA A 44 -6.16 6.83 -9.08
C ALA A 44 -7.30 7.62 -8.43
N GLU A 45 -8.55 7.38 -8.84
CA GLU A 45 -9.73 7.99 -8.22
C GLU A 45 -10.00 7.45 -6.82
N ASP A 46 -9.94 6.13 -6.64
CA ASP A 46 -10.11 5.49 -5.32
C ASP A 46 -9.01 5.97 -4.37
N ALA A 47 -7.77 6.03 -4.85
CA ALA A 47 -6.61 6.46 -4.08
C ALA A 47 -6.73 7.87 -3.49
N ARG A 48 -7.50 8.77 -4.13
CA ARG A 48 -7.76 10.11 -3.56
C ARG A 48 -8.53 10.06 -2.24
N HIS A 49 -9.25 8.98 -1.98
CA HIS A 49 -10.03 8.77 -0.77
C HIS A 49 -9.31 7.87 0.25
N ILE A 50 -8.18 7.26 -0.14
CA ILE A 50 -7.38 6.40 0.73
C ILE A 50 -6.41 7.29 1.52
N LYS A 51 -6.65 7.40 2.83
CA LYS A 51 -5.73 8.14 3.73
C LYS A 51 -4.47 7.35 4.06
N ARG A 52 -4.61 6.03 4.20
CA ARG A 52 -3.54 5.09 4.51
C ARG A 52 -3.77 3.82 3.72
N TYR A 53 -2.75 3.38 3.01
CA TYR A 53 -2.79 2.15 2.23
C TYR A 53 -1.92 1.09 2.88
N TYR A 54 -2.44 -0.12 2.99
CA TYR A 54 -1.69 -1.29 3.44
C TYR A 54 -1.81 -2.36 2.37
N CYS A 55 -0.67 -2.90 1.91
CA CYS A 55 -0.69 -3.99 0.93
C CYS A 55 -1.15 -5.30 1.58
N ASP A 56 -1.55 -6.27 0.75
CA ASP A 56 -2.08 -7.57 1.22
C ASP A 56 -1.11 -8.32 2.14
N ALA A 57 0.20 -8.15 1.95
CA ALA A 57 1.21 -8.73 2.82
C ALA A 57 1.20 -8.11 4.22
N CYS A 58 0.84 -6.83 4.34
CA CYS A 58 0.82 -6.08 5.58
C CYS A 58 -0.54 -6.16 6.30
N ILE A 59 -1.67 -6.29 5.58
CA ILE A 59 -3.02 -6.33 6.17
C ILE A 59 -3.14 -7.40 7.29
N GLY A 60 -2.34 -8.47 7.27
CA GLY A 60 -2.32 -9.48 8.32
C GLY A 60 -1.59 -9.12 9.63
N HIS A 61 -0.83 -8.02 9.70
CA HIS A 61 -0.08 -7.64 10.90
C HIS A 61 -0.99 -7.09 12.00
N GLU A 62 -0.94 -7.70 13.20
CA GLU A 62 -1.73 -7.32 14.40
C GLU A 62 -1.70 -5.81 14.70
N GLU A 63 -0.58 -5.15 14.42
CA GLU A 63 -0.39 -3.70 14.61
C GLU A 63 -1.23 -2.85 13.64
N ILE A 64 -1.54 -3.34 12.45
CA ILE A 64 -2.33 -2.64 11.43
C ILE A 64 -3.83 -2.75 11.72
N TRP A 65 -4.29 -3.86 12.30
CA TRP A 65 -5.67 -4.07 12.72
C TRP A 65 -6.13 -3.11 13.82
N TRP A 66 -5.20 -2.54 14.59
CA TRP A 66 -5.52 -1.49 15.57
C TRP A 66 -5.81 -0.13 14.93
N PHE A 67 -5.10 0.22 13.86
CA PHE A 67 -5.27 1.51 13.20
C PHE A 67 -6.56 1.58 12.36
N GLN A 68 -6.98 0.47 11.72
CA GLN A 68 -8.23 0.43 10.98
C GLN A 68 -9.49 0.50 11.88
N GLN A 69 -9.42 0.01 13.12
CA GLN A 69 -10.53 0.10 14.09
C GLN A 69 -10.63 1.47 14.79
N ALA A 70 -9.57 2.28 14.81
CA ALA A 70 -9.60 3.60 15.44
C ALA A 70 -10.35 4.65 14.60
N GLU A 71 -10.37 4.54 13.27
CA GLU A 71 -11.09 5.45 12.37
C GLU A 71 -12.55 5.06 12.10
N ALA A 72 -12.95 3.82 12.40
CA ALA A 72 -14.35 3.35 12.28
C ALA A 72 -15.26 3.79 13.45
N ASN A 73 -14.74 4.53 14.44
CA ASN A 73 -15.50 4.99 15.61
C ASN A 73 -15.99 6.44 15.52
N VAL A 74 -16.12 7.00 14.31
CA VAL A 74 -16.95 8.20 14.08
C VAL A 74 -18.24 7.79 13.39
N SER A 75 -19.30 7.77 14.20
CA SER A 75 -20.72 7.83 13.86
C SER A 75 -21.51 6.54 13.62
N THR A 76 -22.52 6.40 14.50
CA THR A 76 -23.77 5.61 14.41
C THR A 76 -23.74 4.16 14.91
N GLU A 77 -23.99 4.03 16.22
CA GLU A 77 -24.71 2.95 16.93
C GLU A 77 -24.55 1.49 16.45
N ALA A 78 -23.88 0.68 17.27
CA ALA A 78 -24.56 -0.33 18.09
C ALA A 78 -23.53 -1.02 19.00
N VAL A 79 -23.46 -0.72 20.30
CA VAL A 79 -24.06 -1.50 21.41
C VAL A 79 -23.93 -3.05 21.39
N TYR A 80 -23.21 -3.68 20.44
CA TYR A 80 -22.91 -5.12 20.44
C TYR A 80 -21.53 -5.46 21.01
N LYS A 81 -21.22 -4.87 22.16
CA LYS A 81 -20.44 -5.57 23.17
C LYS A 81 -21.20 -5.53 24.51
N LEU A 82 -22.49 -5.84 24.45
CA LEU A 82 -23.33 -6.15 25.61
C LEU A 82 -23.29 -7.68 25.85
N LEU A 83 -22.44 -8.12 26.79
CA LEU A 83 -22.64 -9.13 27.85
C LEU A 83 -21.34 -9.27 28.66
#